data_AF-A0A168GE78-F1
#
_entry.id   AF-A0A168GE78-F1
#
_cell.length_a   1.000
_cell.length_b   1.000
_cell.length_c   1.000
_cell.angle_alpha   90.00
_cell.angle_beta   90.00
_cell.angle_gamma   90.00
#
_symmetry.space_group_name_H-M   'P 1'
#
loop_
_entity.id
_entity.type
_entity.pdbx_description
1 polymer ?
#
loop_
_entity_poly.entity_id
_entity_poly.type
_entity_poly.pdbx_seq_one_letter_code
_entity_poly.pdbx_strand_id
1 'polypeptide(L)' 'LTEEEKRNNHIASEQKRRSMIRSGFKDLTEIVPTLKNINNSKSTVLFKAVDYIKYLDKRNRNLREKIKNLEVRVE' A
#
# COMPACT_ATOMS: atom_id res chain seq x y z
N LEU A 1 -10.60 -7.44 36.36
CA LEU A 1 -11.37 -6.83 35.27
C LEU A 1 -12.82 -7.24 35.41
N THR A 2 -13.71 -6.29 35.69
CA THR A 2 -15.16 -6.50 35.65
C THR A 2 -15.59 -6.83 34.21
N GLU A 3 -16.78 -7.41 34.05
CA GLU A 3 -17.32 -7.70 32.70
C GLU A 3 -17.52 -6.42 31.88
N GLU A 4 -17.83 -5.30 32.54
CA GLU A 4 -17.92 -3.98 31.92
C GLU A 4 -16.54 -3.47 31.46
N GLU A 5 -15.50 -3.60 32.31
CA GLU A 5 -14.13 -3.25 31.94
C GLU A 5 -13.60 -4.10 30.78
N LYS A 6 -13.91 -5.41 30.75
CA LYS A 6 -13.56 -6.29 29.62
C LYS A 6 -14.23 -5.84 28.32
N ARG A 7 -15.53 -5.51 28.38
CA ARG A 7 -16.29 -5.02 27.22
C ARG A 7 -15.71 -3.71 26.68
N ASN A 8 -15.41 -2.76 27.56
CA ASN A 8 -14.83 -1.47 27.19
C ASN A 8 -13.44 -1.64 26.56
N ASN A 9 -12.59 -2.47 27.15
CA ASN A 9 -11.26 -2.77 26.61
C ASN A 9 -11.35 -3.44 25.23
N HIS A 10 -12.29 -4.36 25.04
CA HIS A 10 -12.50 -5.01 23.75
C HIS A 10 -12.91 -3.99 22.66
N ILE A 11 -13.86 -3.10 22.97
CA ILE A 11 -14.29 -2.04 22.05
C ILE A 11 -13.12 -1.11 21.69
N ALA A 12 -12.36 -0.66 22.68
CA ALA A 12 -11.21 0.22 22.47
C ALA A 12 -10.12 -0.44 21.61
N SER A 13 -9.82 -1.72 21.87
CA SER A 13 -8.86 -2.50 21.07
C SER A 13 -9.30 -2.62 19.61
N GLU A 14 -10.58 -2.92 19.36
CA GLU A 14 -11.11 -3.02 18.01
C GLU A 14 -11.15 -1.67 17.28
N GLN A 15 -11.49 -0.58 17.98
CA GLN A 15 -11.40 0.77 17.42
C GLN A 15 -9.98 1.11 16.99
N LYS A 16 -8.98 0.81 17.84
CA LYS A 16 -7.56 0.98 17.50
C LYS A 16 -7.16 0.13 16.29
N ARG A 17 -7.55 -1.15 16.24
CA ARG A 17 -7.29 -2.04 15.10
C ARG A 17 -7.87 -1.49 13.81
N ARG A 18 -9.13 -1.04 13.83
CA ARG A 18 -9.80 -0.44 12.66
C ARG A 18 -9.17 0.88 12.25
N SER A 19 -8.69 1.70 13.19
CA SER A 19 -7.97 2.93 12.88
C SER A 19 -6.67 2.66 12.14
N MET A 20 -5.87 1.69 12.62
CA MET A 20 -4.62 1.30 11.96
C MET A 20 -4.87 0.81 10.52
N ILE A 21 -5.91 -0.01 10.30
CA ILE A 21 -6.30 -0.45 8.96
C ILE A 21 -6.67 0.74 8.07
N ARG A 22 -7.47 1.69 8.58
CA ARG A 22 -7.86 2.88 7.80
C ARG A 22 -6.65 3.73 7.42
N SER A 23 -5.70 3.91 8.34
CA SER A 23 -4.44 4.61 8.03
C SER A 23 -3.69 3.92 6.90
N GLY A 24 -3.51 2.59 6.98
CA GLY A 24 -2.83 1.84 5.91
C GLY A 24 -3.51 1.98 4.54
N PHE A 25 -4.85 2.01 4.49
CA PHE A 25 -5.56 2.27 3.24
C PHE A 25 -5.32 3.69 2.70
N LYS A 26 -5.25 4.69 3.59
CA LYS A 26 -4.93 6.07 3.21
C LYS A 26 -3.51 6.14 2.62
N ASP A 27 -2.53 5.54 3.29
CA ASP A 27 -1.14 5.50 2.83
C ASP A 27 -1.04 4.82 1.44
N LEU A 28 -1.75 3.70 1.25
CA LEU A 28 -1.84 3.04 -0.07
C LEU A 28 -2.38 3.98 -1.15
N THR A 29 -3.42 4.76 -0.87
CA THR A 29 -4.01 5.68 -1.85
C THR A 29 -3.09 6.85 -2.19
N GLU A 30 -2.22 7.26 -1.27
CA GLU A 30 -1.23 8.32 -1.49
C GLU A 30 -0.03 7.84 -2.31
N ILE A 31 0.41 6.59 -2.09
CA ILE A 31 1.58 6.01 -2.77
C ILE A 31 1.26 5.55 -4.20
N VAL A 32 0.05 5.01 -4.43
CA VAL A 32 -0.35 4.48 -5.75
C VAL A 32 -0.91 5.63 -6.61
N PRO A 33 -0.25 6.02 -7.72
CA PRO A 33 -0.64 7.21 -8.48
C PRO A 33 -2.07 7.17 -9.02
N THR A 34 -2.57 5.98 -9.37
CA THR A 34 -3.91 5.77 -9.96
C THR A 34 -5.04 5.78 -8.93
N LEU A 35 -4.73 5.96 -7.65
CA LEU A 35 -5.68 6.02 -6.54
C LEU A 35 -5.80 7.42 -5.91
N LYS A 36 -4.91 8.36 -6.27
CA LYS A 36 -4.91 9.71 -5.70
C LYS A 36 -6.20 10.46 -5.98
N ASN A 37 -6.68 11.22 -4.99
CA ASN A 37 -7.80 12.15 -5.07
C ASN A 37 -9.15 11.53 -5.51
N ILE A 38 -9.31 10.21 -5.41
CA ILE A 38 -10.55 9.51 -5.77
C ILE A 38 -10.93 8.58 -4.62
N ASN A 39 -12.20 8.63 -4.20
CA ASN A 39 -12.75 7.64 -3.27
C ASN A 39 -12.88 6.30 -3.99
N ASN A 40 -11.94 5.41 -3.74
CA ASN A 40 -11.93 4.05 -4.28
C ASN A 40 -12.47 3.07 -3.24
N SER A 41 -13.11 1.99 -3.71
CA SER A 41 -13.48 0.88 -2.83
C SER A 41 -12.21 0.20 -2.28
N LYS A 42 -12.31 -0.42 -1.10
CA LYS A 42 -11.17 -1.13 -0.48
C LYS A 42 -10.59 -2.22 -1.39
N SER A 43 -11.45 -2.97 -2.08
CA SER A 43 -11.00 -3.99 -3.04
C SER A 43 -10.25 -3.34 -4.20
N THR A 44 -10.78 -2.27 -4.78
CA THR A 44 -10.11 -1.51 -5.85
C THR A 44 -8.72 -1.03 -5.41
N VAL A 45 -8.59 -0.49 -4.19
CA VAL A 45 -7.30 -0.05 -3.65
C VAL A 45 -6.28 -1.19 -3.64
N LEU A 46 -6.68 -2.36 -3.13
CA LEU A 46 -5.79 -3.53 -3.07
C LEU A 46 -5.39 -4.04 -4.46
N PHE A 47 -6.34 -4.15 -5.40
CA PHE A 47 -6.03 -4.58 -6.76
C PHE A 47 -5.07 -3.61 -7.47
N LYS A 48 -5.35 -2.30 -7.43
CA LYS A 48 -4.47 -1.30 -8.03
C LYS A 48 -3.08 -1.27 -7.39
N ALA A 49 -2.98 -1.54 -6.09
CA ALA A 49 -1.68 -1.64 -5.42
C ALA A 49 -0.86 -2.84 -5.93
N VAL A 50 -1.50 -4.01 -6.10
CA VAL A 50 -0.84 -5.19 -6.70
C VAL A 50 -0.37 -4.90 -8.13
N ASP A 51 -1.23 -4.27 -8.94
CA ASP A 51 -0.87 -3.89 -10.30
C ASP A 51 0.29 -2.89 -10.33
N TYR A 52 0.31 -1.95 -9.39
CA TYR A 52 1.39 -0.98 -9.26
C TYR A 52 2.72 -1.63 -8.86
N ILE A 53 2.72 -2.61 -7.95
CA ILE A 53 3.92 -3.39 -7.61
C ILE A 53 4.45 -4.10 -8.86
N LYS A 54 3.60 -4.80 -9.61
CA LYS A 54 4.00 -5.47 -10.86
C LYS A 54 4.57 -4.50 -11.89
N TYR A 55 3.97 -3.31 -12.00
CA TYR A 55 4.47 -2.24 -12.86
C TYR A 55 5.86 -1.76 -12.44
N LEU A 56 6.07 -1.50 -11.15
CA LEU A 56 7.37 -1.08 -10.61
C LEU A 56 8.45 -2.14 -10.85
N ASP A 57 8.15 -3.42 -10.64
CA ASP A 57 9.09 -4.52 -10.89
C ASP A 57 9.50 -4.61 -12.37
N LYS A 58 8.54 -4.48 -13.29
CA LYS A 58 8.83 -4.44 -14.73
C LYS A 58 9.69 -3.23 -15.07
N ARG A 59 9.33 -2.05 -14.56
CA ARG A 59 10.07 -0.81 -14.81
C ARG A 59 11.50 -0.87 -14.25
N ASN A 60 11.70 -1.42 -13.06
CA ASN A 60 13.01 -1.61 -12.44
C ASN A 60 13.88 -2.57 -13.26
N ARG A 61 13.34 -3.69 -13.74
CA ARG A 61 14.06 -4.61 -14.63
C ARG A 61 14.53 -3.92 -15.90
N ASN A 62 13.64 -3.19 -16.57
CA ASN A 62 13.97 -2.46 -17.80
C ASN A 62 15.03 -1.37 -17.57
N LEU A 63 14.98 -0.68 -16.43
CA LEU A 63 15.99 0.33 -16.08
C LEU A 63 17.36 -0.29 -15.82
N ARG A 64 17.42 -1.43 -15.13
CA ARG A 64 18.67 -2.17 -14.91
C ARG A 64 19.29 -2.65 -16.21
N GLU A 65 18.48 -3.14 -17.15
CA GLU A 65 18.95 -3.53 -18.47
C GLU A 65 19.48 -2.33 -19.27
N LYS A 66 18.80 -1.19 -19.22
CA LYS A 66 19.28 0.05 -19.84
C LYS A 66 20.63 0.51 -19.27
N ILE A 67 20.80 0.45 -17.95
CA ILE A 67 22.07 0.79 -17.30
C ILE A 67 23.18 -0.13 -17.81
N LYS A 68 22.96 -1.45 -17.78
CA LYS A 68 23.93 -2.43 -18.29
C LYS A 68 24.33 -2.16 -19.74
N ASN A 69 23.36 -1.86 -20.60
CA ASN A 69 23.64 -1.58 -22.02
C ASN A 69 24.39 -0.25 -22.22
N LEU A 70 24.21 0.73 -21.35
CA LEU A 70 24.95 1.99 -21.41
C LEU A 70 26.38 1.81 -20.88
N GLU A 71 26.58 1.02 -19.83
CA GLU A 71 27.91 0.69 -19.29
C GLU A 71 28.77 0.00 -20.37
N VAL A 72 28.21 -0.98 -21.09
CA VAL A 72 28.89 -1.66 -22.21
C VAL A 72 29.24 -0.72 -23.37
N ARG A 73 28.53 0.40 -23.54
CA ARG A 73 28.81 1.38 -24.62
C ARG A 73 29.87 2.40 -24.25
N VAL A 74 30.20 2.52 -22.96
CA VAL A 74 31.21 3.45 -22.45
C VAL A 74 32.58 2.76 -22.37
N GLU A 75 32.60 1.43 -22.30
CA GLU A 75 33.78 0.57 -22.44
C GLU A 75 34.19 0.37 -23.91
#